data_AF-A0A133Y3Z2-F1
#
_entry.id   AF-A0A133Y3Z2-F1
#
_cell.length_a   1.000
_cell.length_b   1.000
_cell.length_c   1.000
_cell.angle_alpha   90.00
_cell.angle_beta   90.00
_cell.angle_gamma   90.00
#
_symmetry.space_group_name_H-M   'P 1'
#
loop_
_entity.id
_entity.type
_entity.pdbx_description
1 polymer ?
#
loop_
_entity_poly.entity_id
_entity_poly.type
_entity_poly.pdbx_seq_one_letter_code
_entity_poly.pdbx_strand_id
1 'polypeptide(L)'
;MINQNGVGSPREDEKRPKGYVFFRRFPILSSILMMVILSIIIVFVFLFLASRYTRHGENVVLPNVIGLPLETAVSLLESNKLSCEVVDSMYTLGRTPGTVIDVVPSEGAKIKPHRTVFLKVVAFGKPQQSIPEVSNMSMRQARATLEGLGFTRIEVRYVPGEFDNLTQALATSSGKKLSPGERVSIDTPITILVSSNNIDLPSSNTLDSEWDKFLSDSLAVDSLPKAKKQEKKEEPVEPMDENERWW
;
A
#
# COMPACT_ATOMS: atom_id res chain seq x y z
N MET A 1 28.50 -37.07 -119.46
CA MET A 1 28.47 -38.02 -118.33
C MET A 1 28.03 -37.27 -117.08
N ILE A 2 27.16 -37.90 -116.28
CA ILE A 2 26.31 -37.36 -115.21
C ILE A 2 27.07 -37.36 -113.85
N ASN A 3 26.87 -36.36 -112.98
CA ASN A 3 26.46 -36.43 -111.53
C ASN A 3 26.88 -35.16 -110.76
N GLN A 4 25.94 -34.37 -110.21
CA GLN A 4 25.43 -34.34 -108.81
C GLN A 4 26.41 -33.87 -107.72
N ASN A 5 25.98 -32.84 -106.95
CA ASN A 5 25.70 -32.95 -105.50
C ASN A 5 25.41 -31.55 -104.91
N GLY A 6 24.13 -31.23 -104.74
CA GLY A 6 23.69 -30.22 -103.79
C GLY A 6 23.61 -30.86 -102.41
N VAL A 7 24.37 -30.32 -101.45
CA VAL A 7 24.27 -30.72 -100.04
C VAL A 7 24.10 -29.46 -99.21
N GLY A 8 22.84 -29.16 -98.88
CA GLY A 8 22.49 -28.24 -97.81
C GLY A 8 22.29 -29.05 -96.53
N SER A 9 23.08 -28.78 -95.50
CA SER A 9 22.95 -29.43 -94.20
C SER A 9 21.75 -28.88 -93.41
N PRO A 10 20.99 -29.71 -92.67
CA PRO A 10 19.81 -29.29 -91.90
C PRO A 10 20.19 -28.49 -90.65
N ARG A 11 19.40 -27.45 -90.33
CA ARG A 11 19.52 -26.66 -89.08
C ARG A 11 19.05 -27.50 -87.89
N GLU A 12 19.84 -27.47 -86.82
CA GLU A 12 19.57 -28.10 -85.53
C GLU A 12 18.21 -27.71 -84.95
N ASP A 13 17.50 -28.72 -84.45
CA ASP A 13 16.20 -28.68 -83.82
C ASP A 13 16.32 -28.18 -82.37
N GLU A 14 16.19 -26.87 -82.19
CA GLU A 14 16.06 -26.28 -80.86
C GLU A 14 14.70 -26.68 -80.24
N LYS A 15 14.74 -27.70 -79.38
CA LYS A 15 13.60 -28.16 -78.58
C LYS A 15 13.14 -27.04 -77.64
N ARG A 16 12.13 -26.29 -78.09
CA ARG A 16 11.43 -25.30 -77.26
C ARG A 16 10.70 -26.02 -76.12
N PRO A 17 10.90 -25.64 -74.85
CA PRO A 17 10.17 -26.25 -73.75
C PRO A 17 8.67 -25.97 -73.90
N LYS A 18 7.88 -27.04 -74.00
CA LYS A 18 6.42 -26.98 -73.92
C LYS A 18 6.01 -26.78 -72.48
N GLY A 19 5.45 -25.61 -72.16
CA GLY A 19 4.82 -25.40 -70.87
C GLY A 19 4.42 -23.96 -70.64
N TYR A 20 3.31 -23.53 -71.26
CA TYR A 20 2.33 -22.53 -70.78
C TYR A 20 1.35 -22.24 -71.94
N VAL A 21 0.57 -23.25 -72.34
CA VAL A 21 -0.27 -23.16 -73.56
C VAL A 21 -1.77 -22.95 -73.25
N PHE A 22 -2.16 -22.69 -72.00
CA PHE A 22 -3.58 -22.47 -71.68
C PHE A 22 -4.01 -20.99 -71.72
N PHE A 23 -3.08 -20.03 -71.53
CA PHE A 23 -3.45 -18.65 -71.18
C PHE A 23 -3.76 -17.70 -72.35
N ARG A 24 -3.75 -18.16 -73.60
CA ARG A 24 -3.83 -17.26 -74.77
C ARG A 24 -5.22 -17.07 -75.38
N ARG A 25 -6.25 -17.75 -74.87
CA ARG A 25 -7.61 -17.74 -75.46
C ARG A 25 -8.55 -16.69 -74.86
N PHE A 26 -8.32 -16.25 -73.61
CA PHE A 26 -9.13 -15.24 -72.93
C PHE A 26 -8.25 -14.28 -72.09
N PRO A 27 -7.76 -13.17 -72.67
CA PRO A 27 -6.86 -12.24 -71.98
C PRO A 27 -7.48 -11.62 -70.72
N ILE A 28 -8.81 -11.41 -70.74
CA ILE A 28 -9.57 -10.76 -69.66
C ILE A 28 -9.66 -11.65 -68.41
N LEU A 29 -9.87 -12.97 -68.61
CA LEU A 29 -9.98 -13.93 -67.50
C LEU A 29 -8.63 -14.11 -66.77
N SER A 30 -7.51 -13.99 -67.50
CA SER A 30 -6.16 -13.97 -66.95
C SER A 30 -5.94 -12.79 -66.01
N SER A 31 -6.31 -11.60 -66.45
CA SER A 31 -6.17 -10.37 -65.67
C SER A 31 -7.03 -10.40 -64.41
N ILE A 32 -8.26 -10.94 -64.48
CA ILE A 32 -9.15 -11.10 -63.31
C ILE A 32 -8.53 -12.07 -62.30
N LEU A 33 -8.01 -13.22 -62.76
CA LEU A 33 -7.34 -14.18 -61.88
C LEU A 33 -6.09 -13.55 -61.23
N MET A 34 -5.28 -12.81 -61.99
CA MET A 34 -4.11 -12.09 -61.48
C MET A 34 -4.47 -11.01 -60.46
N MET A 35 -5.56 -10.25 -60.68
CA MET A 35 -6.05 -9.25 -59.71
C MET A 35 -6.52 -9.90 -58.41
N VAL A 36 -7.23 -11.03 -58.50
CA VAL A 36 -7.67 -11.78 -57.32
C VAL A 36 -6.45 -12.29 -56.55
N ILE A 37 -5.47 -12.90 -57.23
CA ILE A 37 -4.23 -13.37 -56.60
C ILE A 37 -3.47 -12.21 -55.98
N LEU A 38 -3.33 -11.08 -56.67
CA LEU A 38 -2.66 -9.89 -56.14
C LEU A 38 -3.39 -9.34 -54.91
N SER A 39 -4.72 -9.31 -54.90
CA SER A 39 -5.50 -8.89 -53.75
C SER A 39 -5.30 -9.81 -52.54
N ILE A 40 -5.24 -11.13 -52.76
CA ILE A 40 -5.00 -12.12 -51.72
C ILE A 40 -3.58 -11.95 -51.16
N ILE A 41 -2.59 -11.72 -52.03
CA ILE A 41 -1.21 -11.45 -51.62
C ILE A 41 -1.14 -10.16 -50.79
N ILE A 42 -1.81 -9.09 -51.21
CA ILE A 42 -1.84 -7.82 -50.47
C ILE A 42 -2.48 -8.00 -49.10
N VAL A 43 -3.62 -8.69 -49.01
CA VAL A 43 -4.29 -8.99 -47.72
C VAL A 43 -3.38 -9.86 -46.85
N PHE A 44 -2.72 -10.87 -47.41
CA PHE A 44 -1.81 -11.72 -46.66
C PHE A 44 -0.59 -10.95 -46.14
N VAL A 45 0.02 -10.10 -46.96
CA VAL A 45 1.15 -9.24 -46.55
C VAL A 45 0.69 -8.23 -45.50
N PHE A 46 -0.49 -7.63 -45.65
CA PHE A 46 -1.05 -6.71 -44.67
C PHE A 46 -1.31 -7.40 -43.33
N LEU A 47 -1.92 -8.59 -43.33
CA LEU A 47 -2.14 -9.40 -42.12
C LEU A 47 -0.80 -9.87 -41.52
N PHE A 48 0.17 -10.22 -42.34
CA PHE A 48 1.50 -10.63 -41.89
C PHE A 48 2.26 -9.47 -41.22
N LEU A 49 2.26 -8.28 -41.83
CA LEU A 49 2.79 -7.05 -41.23
C LEU A 49 2.04 -6.68 -39.96
N ALA A 50 0.70 -6.72 -39.98
CA ALA A 50 -0.12 -6.43 -38.83
C ALA A 50 0.19 -7.40 -37.68
N SER A 51 0.33 -8.70 -37.94
CA SER A 51 0.69 -9.71 -36.92
C SER A 51 2.11 -9.52 -36.39
N ARG A 52 3.07 -9.16 -37.25
CA ARG A 52 4.45 -8.84 -36.83
C ARG A 52 4.52 -7.55 -36.03
N TYR A 53 3.71 -6.56 -36.35
CA TYR A 53 3.67 -5.27 -35.68
C TYR A 53 2.90 -5.33 -34.35
N THR A 54 1.86 -6.15 -34.26
CA THR A 54 1.06 -6.32 -33.03
C THR A 54 1.72 -7.19 -31.98
N ARG A 55 2.86 -7.84 -32.26
CA ARG A 55 3.78 -8.48 -31.28
C ARG A 55 3.02 -9.03 -30.07
N HIS A 56 2.05 -9.90 -30.33
CA HIS A 56 1.37 -10.64 -29.28
C HIS A 56 2.36 -11.64 -28.71
N GLY A 57 2.65 -11.57 -27.41
CA GLY A 57 2.95 -12.81 -26.69
C GLY A 57 4.15 -12.85 -25.74
N GLU A 58 4.95 -11.81 -25.57
CA GLU A 58 5.94 -11.84 -24.47
C GLU A 58 5.27 -11.37 -23.17
N ASN A 59 4.46 -12.24 -22.58
CA ASN A 59 3.87 -11.98 -21.27
C ASN A 59 4.88 -12.37 -20.20
N VAL A 60 5.14 -11.47 -19.27
CA VAL A 60 5.95 -11.73 -18.07
C VAL A 60 4.99 -12.04 -16.92
N VAL A 61 5.33 -13.06 -16.13
CA VAL A 61 4.60 -13.35 -14.90
C VAL A 61 5.14 -12.44 -13.81
N LEU A 62 4.26 -11.72 -13.11
CA LEU A 62 4.66 -10.90 -11.99
C LEU A 62 5.14 -11.80 -10.82
N PRO A 63 6.42 -11.75 -10.43
CA PRO A 63 6.89 -12.48 -9.27
C PRO A 63 6.28 -11.97 -7.96
N ASN A 64 6.24 -12.82 -6.93
CA ASN A 64 5.83 -12.40 -5.60
C ASN A 64 6.90 -11.48 -5.00
N VAL A 65 6.52 -10.22 -4.77
CA VAL A 65 7.34 -9.18 -4.14
C VAL A 65 6.80 -8.74 -2.78
N ILE A 66 5.68 -9.31 -2.34
CA ILE A 66 5.04 -8.98 -1.06
C ILE A 66 5.92 -9.49 0.08
N GLY A 67 6.14 -8.65 1.09
CA GLY A 67 6.99 -8.99 2.22
C GLY A 67 8.50 -8.78 1.98
N LEU A 68 8.91 -8.45 0.74
CA LEU A 68 10.28 -8.07 0.45
C LEU A 68 10.53 -6.59 0.78
N PRO A 69 11.75 -6.21 1.18
CA PRO A 69 12.15 -4.81 1.26
C PRO A 69 12.11 -4.17 -0.13
N LEU A 70 11.78 -2.88 -0.19
CA LEU A 70 11.59 -2.13 -1.43
C LEU A 70 12.76 -2.30 -2.40
N GLU A 71 14.00 -2.22 -1.92
CA GLU A 71 15.21 -2.35 -2.75
C GLU A 71 15.30 -3.72 -3.43
N THR A 72 15.10 -4.81 -2.69
CA THR A 72 15.10 -6.17 -3.25
C THR A 72 13.93 -6.38 -4.21
N ALA A 73 12.75 -5.84 -3.89
CA ALA A 73 11.58 -5.90 -4.77
C ALA A 73 11.84 -5.17 -6.10
N VAL A 74 12.45 -3.98 -6.06
CA VAL A 74 12.81 -3.19 -7.25
C VAL A 74 13.77 -4.00 -8.13
N SER A 75 14.87 -4.52 -7.58
CA SER A 75 15.83 -5.31 -8.36
C SER A 75 15.20 -6.56 -8.98
N LEU A 76 14.29 -7.20 -8.26
CA LEU A 76 13.60 -8.40 -8.74
C LEU A 76 12.65 -8.06 -9.89
N LEU A 77 11.91 -6.94 -9.81
CA LEU A 77 11.03 -6.49 -10.88
C LEU A 77 11.81 -6.04 -12.12
N GLU A 78 12.91 -5.30 -11.94
CA GLU A 78 13.78 -4.86 -13.04
C GLU A 78 14.40 -6.05 -13.78
N SER A 79 14.82 -7.11 -13.06
CA SER A 79 15.34 -8.34 -13.67
C SER A 79 14.31 -9.05 -14.56
N ASN A 80 13.01 -8.84 -14.30
CA ASN A 80 11.89 -9.37 -15.07
C ASN A 80 11.40 -8.40 -16.16
N LYS A 81 12.18 -7.35 -16.50
CA LYS A 81 11.81 -6.31 -17.47
C LYS A 81 10.53 -5.55 -17.07
N LEU A 82 10.26 -5.40 -15.77
CA LEU A 82 9.12 -4.65 -15.23
C LEU A 82 9.62 -3.36 -14.59
N SER A 83 8.79 -2.32 -14.65
CA SER A 83 9.04 -1.06 -13.94
C SER A 83 8.19 -1.02 -12.67
N CYS A 84 8.66 -0.35 -11.63
CA CYS A 84 7.92 -0.22 -10.38
C CYS A 84 7.79 1.23 -9.94
N GLU A 85 6.66 1.56 -9.31
CA GLU A 85 6.38 2.87 -8.74
C GLU A 85 5.68 2.69 -7.39
N VAL A 86 6.13 3.43 -6.37
CA VAL A 86 5.48 3.44 -5.06
C VAL A 86 4.36 4.47 -5.09
N VAL A 87 3.12 4.00 -5.01
CA VAL A 87 1.93 4.87 -5.10
C VAL A 87 1.47 5.33 -3.72
N ASP A 88 1.62 4.46 -2.73
CA ASP A 88 1.10 4.73 -1.40
C ASP A 88 1.97 4.08 -0.33
N SER A 89 1.90 4.65 0.87
CA SER A 89 2.54 4.10 2.07
C SER A 89 1.53 4.04 3.20
N MET A 90 1.34 2.84 3.77
CA MET A 90 0.43 2.63 4.88
C MET A 90 1.21 2.31 6.15
N TYR A 91 0.86 2.97 7.26
CA TYR A 91 1.42 2.64 8.56
C TYR A 91 0.73 1.40 9.12
N THR A 92 1.49 0.34 9.39
CA THR A 92 0.98 -0.92 9.98
C THR A 92 1.88 -1.34 11.13
N LEU A 93 1.31 -1.58 12.31
CA LEU A 93 2.05 -2.07 13.46
C LEU A 93 2.49 -3.53 13.22
N GLY A 94 3.72 -3.86 13.61
CA GLY A 94 4.26 -5.22 13.52
C GLY A 94 4.86 -5.62 12.17
N ARG A 95 4.87 -4.74 11.16
CA ARG A 95 5.61 -4.95 9.90
C ARG A 95 6.86 -4.07 9.85
N THR A 96 7.88 -4.55 9.16
CA THR A 96 9.12 -3.80 8.92
C THR A 96 8.86 -2.63 7.98
N PRO A 97 9.28 -1.40 8.34
CA PRO A 97 9.27 -0.24 7.46
C PRO A 97 9.93 -0.49 6.10
N GLY A 98 9.38 0.08 5.03
CA GLY A 98 9.93 -0.05 3.68
C GLY A 98 9.71 -1.41 3.03
N THR A 99 8.95 -2.30 3.65
CA THR A 99 8.53 -3.57 3.06
C THR A 99 7.29 -3.39 2.19
N VAL A 100 7.19 -4.13 1.09
CA VAL A 100 6.01 -4.13 0.22
C VAL A 100 4.85 -4.83 0.92
N ILE A 101 3.72 -4.13 1.06
CA ILE A 101 2.48 -4.65 1.66
C ILE A 101 1.59 -5.27 0.59
N ASP A 102 1.50 -4.60 -0.55
CA ASP A 102 0.53 -4.90 -1.60
C ASP A 102 1.06 -4.43 -2.95
N VAL A 103 0.57 -5.07 -4.02
CA VAL A 103 1.01 -4.85 -5.39
C VAL A 103 -0.17 -4.86 -6.35
N VAL A 104 -0.15 -3.92 -7.30
CA VAL A 104 -1.15 -3.82 -8.36
C VAL A 104 -0.43 -3.71 -9.71
N PRO A 105 -0.65 -4.64 -10.66
CA PRO A 105 -1.52 -5.83 -10.62
C PRO A 105 -1.08 -6.88 -9.60
N SER A 106 -1.99 -7.81 -9.24
CA SER A 106 -1.72 -8.86 -8.26
C SER A 106 -0.56 -9.78 -8.66
N GLU A 107 0.15 -10.32 -7.68
CA GLU A 107 1.19 -11.33 -7.89
C GLU A 107 0.73 -12.50 -8.76
N GLY A 108 1.63 -13.04 -9.58
CA GLY A 108 1.31 -14.11 -10.53
C GLY A 108 0.52 -13.65 -11.77
N ALA A 109 0.09 -12.39 -11.85
CA ALA A 109 -0.58 -11.87 -13.03
C ALA A 109 0.35 -11.86 -14.26
N LYS A 110 -0.20 -12.23 -15.42
CA LYS A 110 0.49 -12.13 -16.70
C LYS A 110 0.36 -10.71 -17.23
N ILE A 111 1.47 -9.99 -17.27
CA ILE A 111 1.53 -8.60 -17.72
C ILE A 111 2.45 -8.47 -18.93
N LYS A 112 2.18 -7.44 -19.74
CA LYS A 112 3.08 -7.08 -20.85
C LYS A 112 4.43 -6.62 -20.26
N PRO A 113 5.55 -6.78 -21.00
CA PRO A 113 6.84 -6.33 -20.53
C PRO A 113 6.84 -4.79 -20.50
N HIS A 114 7.68 -4.20 -19.66
CA HIS A 114 7.77 -2.74 -19.44
C HIS A 114 6.49 -2.10 -18.91
N ARG A 115 5.60 -2.89 -18.30
CA ARG A 115 4.45 -2.36 -17.55
C ARG A 115 4.94 -1.83 -16.20
N THR A 116 4.41 -0.68 -15.78
CA THR A 116 4.58 -0.18 -14.42
C THR A 116 3.72 -0.98 -13.45
N VAL A 117 4.35 -1.47 -12.40
CA VAL A 117 3.76 -2.18 -11.27
C VAL A 117 3.70 -1.20 -10.10
N PHE A 118 2.52 -1.04 -9.52
CA PHE A 118 2.30 -0.13 -8.42
C PHE A 118 2.48 -0.87 -7.10
N LEU A 119 3.37 -0.36 -6.26
CA LEU A 119 3.68 -0.92 -4.96
C LEU A 119 3.07 -0.05 -3.86
N LYS A 120 2.51 -0.70 -2.85
CA LYS A 120 2.20 -0.07 -1.56
C LYS A 120 3.21 -0.56 -0.53
N VAL A 121 3.78 0.36 0.23
CA VAL A 121 4.85 0.03 1.20
C VAL A 121 4.43 0.33 2.63
N VAL A 122 5.11 -0.31 3.58
CA VAL A 122 4.99 0.04 5.00
C VAL A 122 5.66 1.40 5.21
N ALA A 123 4.88 2.37 5.71
CA ALA A 123 5.39 3.70 6.02
C ALA A 123 6.47 3.63 7.10
N PHE A 124 7.50 4.49 6.97
CA PHE A 124 8.61 4.55 7.94
C PHE A 124 8.23 5.14 9.28
N GLY A 125 7.21 5.99 9.31
CA GLY A 125 6.77 6.69 10.50
C GLY A 125 5.27 6.65 10.65
N LYS A 126 4.83 6.98 11.86
CA LYS A 126 3.43 7.24 12.16
C LYS A 126 2.92 8.41 11.31
N PRO A 127 1.63 8.44 10.96
CA PRO A 127 1.06 9.59 10.29
C PRO A 127 1.26 10.85 11.14
N GLN A 128 1.83 11.89 10.54
CA GLN A 128 2.09 13.17 11.17
C GLN A 128 1.19 14.24 10.58
N GLN A 129 0.60 15.05 11.46
CA GLN A 129 -0.25 16.17 11.09
C GLN A 129 0.37 17.49 11.58
N SER A 130 0.18 18.55 10.79
CA SER A 130 0.62 19.89 11.16
C SER A 130 -0.31 20.47 12.23
N ILE A 131 0.26 21.05 13.28
CA ILE A 131 -0.50 21.69 14.33
C ILE A 131 -1.01 23.05 13.86
N PRO A 132 -2.33 23.31 13.93
CA PRO A 132 -2.89 24.60 13.59
C PRO A 132 -2.60 25.61 14.69
N GLU A 133 -2.69 26.89 14.34
CA GLU A 133 -2.73 27.94 15.35
C GLU A 133 -4.07 27.89 16.08
N VAL A 134 -4.03 27.60 17.39
CA VAL A 134 -5.22 27.56 18.26
C VAL A 134 -5.18 28.59 19.39
N SER A 135 -4.19 29.47 19.39
CA SER A 135 -4.12 30.62 20.29
C SER A 135 -5.39 31.47 20.13
N ASN A 136 -5.94 31.93 21.26
CA ASN A 136 -7.14 32.77 21.31
C ASN A 136 -8.45 32.11 20.81
N MET A 137 -8.45 30.79 20.57
CA MET A 137 -9.69 30.05 20.35
C MET A 137 -10.38 29.73 21.69
N SER A 138 -11.66 29.38 21.63
CA SER A 138 -12.32 28.77 22.79
C SER A 138 -11.84 27.33 22.97
N MET A 139 -11.83 26.81 24.21
CA MET A 139 -11.49 25.40 24.48
C MET A 139 -12.26 24.42 23.57
N ARG A 140 -13.55 24.67 23.36
CA ARG A 140 -14.41 23.83 22.51
C ARG A 140 -13.98 23.88 21.05
N GLN A 141 -13.67 25.07 20.54
CA GLN A 141 -13.21 25.24 19.17
C GLN A 141 -11.84 24.60 18.95
N ALA A 142 -10.89 24.81 19.86
CA ALA A 142 -9.57 24.20 19.78
C ALA A 142 -9.65 22.67 19.79
N ARG A 143 -10.49 22.09 20.67
CA ARG A 143 -10.76 20.65 20.68
C ARG A 143 -11.35 20.17 19.36
N ALA A 144 -12.39 20.81 18.85
CA ALA A 144 -13.02 20.43 17.59
C ALA A 144 -12.05 20.51 16.39
N THR A 145 -11.19 21.54 16.36
CA THR A 145 -10.15 21.68 15.34
C THR A 145 -9.15 20.52 15.40
N LEU A 146 -8.70 20.13 16.60
CA LEU A 146 -7.76 19.02 16.78
C LEU A 146 -8.41 17.66 16.43
N GLU A 147 -9.66 17.43 16.85
CA GLU A 147 -10.41 16.22 16.49
C GLU A 147 -10.63 16.11 14.98
N GLY A 148 -10.94 17.23 14.31
CA GLY A 148 -11.09 17.30 12.85
C GLY A 148 -9.79 16.99 12.10
N LEU A 149 -8.63 17.16 12.74
CA LEU A 149 -7.32 16.79 12.23
C LEU A 149 -6.93 15.33 12.53
N GLY A 150 -7.79 14.59 13.22
CA GLY A 150 -7.62 13.17 13.55
C GLY A 150 -7.03 12.90 14.93
N PHE A 151 -6.66 13.92 15.70
CA PHE A 151 -6.10 13.73 17.05
C PHE A 151 -7.16 13.14 17.99
N THR A 152 -6.91 11.93 18.49
CA THR A 152 -7.90 11.20 19.31
C THR A 152 -7.65 11.35 20.82
N ARG A 153 -6.42 11.67 21.23
CA ARG A 153 -6.01 11.77 22.64
C ARG A 153 -5.81 13.23 23.05
N ILE A 154 -6.89 13.88 23.47
CA ILE A 154 -6.90 15.31 23.83
C ILE A 154 -7.27 15.48 25.30
N GLU A 155 -6.34 16.03 26.08
CA GLU A 155 -6.53 16.39 27.48
C GLU A 155 -6.66 17.91 27.62
N VAL A 156 -7.29 18.38 28.69
CA VAL A 156 -7.43 19.81 29.00
C VAL A 156 -6.81 20.07 30.36
N ARG A 157 -5.94 21.07 30.43
CA ARG A 157 -5.34 21.55 31.68
C ARG A 157 -5.58 23.06 31.80
N TYR A 158 -6.06 23.47 32.96
CA TYR A 158 -6.27 24.86 33.28
C TYR A 158 -5.00 25.51 33.82
N VAL A 159 -4.72 26.73 33.39
CA VAL A 159 -3.58 27.56 33.78
C VAL A 159 -4.10 28.93 34.20
N PRO A 160 -3.52 29.60 35.21
CA PRO A 160 -3.85 30.99 35.53
C PRO A 160 -3.85 31.88 34.30
N GLY A 161 -4.93 32.64 34.07
CA GLY A 161 -4.95 33.65 33.03
C GLY A 161 -6.10 34.64 33.17
N GLU A 162 -6.00 35.72 32.40
CA GLU A 162 -6.91 36.87 32.45
C GLU A 162 -8.32 36.53 31.95
N PHE A 163 -8.42 35.62 30.99
CA PHE A 163 -9.67 35.22 30.36
C PHE A 163 -10.03 33.79 30.74
N ASP A 164 -11.31 33.52 30.93
CA ASP A 164 -11.78 32.15 31.20
C ASP A 164 -12.03 31.39 29.89
N ASN A 165 -11.73 30.09 29.87
CA ASN A 165 -11.96 29.15 28.77
C ASN A 165 -11.28 29.49 27.42
N LEU A 166 -10.23 30.32 27.44
CA LEU A 166 -9.46 30.70 26.25
C LEU A 166 -8.20 29.82 26.13
N THR A 167 -7.92 29.31 24.93
CA THR A 167 -6.71 28.52 24.69
C THR A 167 -5.47 29.37 24.53
N GLN A 168 -4.52 29.19 25.44
CA GLN A 168 -3.25 29.92 25.43
C GLN A 168 -2.19 29.19 24.60
N ALA A 169 -2.14 27.86 24.71
CA ALA A 169 -1.13 27.05 24.04
C ALA A 169 -1.54 25.57 23.96
N LEU A 170 -0.85 24.85 23.08
CA LEU A 170 -0.86 23.39 23.07
C LEU A 170 0.46 22.88 23.66
N ALA A 171 0.37 21.77 24.38
CA ALA A 171 1.52 21.05 24.88
C ALA A 171 1.35 19.55 24.64
N THR A 172 2.46 18.82 24.55
CA THR A 172 2.44 17.36 24.63
C THR A 172 2.23 16.94 26.08
N SER A 173 1.75 15.71 26.32
CA SER A 173 1.69 15.11 27.68
C SER A 173 3.02 15.18 28.45
N SER A 174 4.17 15.22 27.75
CA SER A 174 5.50 15.44 28.35
C SER A 174 5.77 16.88 28.82
N GLY A 175 4.82 17.80 28.65
CA GLY A 175 4.97 19.22 29.00
C GLY A 175 5.67 20.09 27.95
N LYS A 176 6.09 19.51 26.81
CA LYS A 176 6.68 20.28 25.69
C LYS A 176 5.61 21.15 25.04
N LYS A 177 5.79 22.47 25.04
CA LYS A 177 4.93 23.41 24.28
C LYS A 177 5.10 23.17 22.78
N LEU A 178 3.98 23.12 22.07
CA LEU A 178 3.92 22.87 20.63
C LEU A 178 3.70 24.20 19.90
N SER A 179 4.47 24.41 18.84
CA SER A 179 4.36 25.61 18.01
C SER A 179 3.42 25.37 16.83
N PRO A 180 2.68 26.41 16.36
CA PRO A 180 1.92 26.32 15.11
C PRO A 180 2.82 25.91 13.95
N GLY A 181 2.35 25.00 13.10
CA GLY A 181 3.11 24.43 11.98
C GLY A 181 4.04 23.26 12.36
N GLU A 182 4.22 22.96 13.65
CA GLU A 182 4.98 21.80 14.09
C GLU A 182 4.27 20.51 13.68
N ARG A 183 5.02 19.54 13.16
CA ARG A 183 4.47 18.22 12.78
C ARG A 183 4.52 17.28 13.96
N VAL A 184 3.35 16.79 14.37
CA VAL A 184 3.20 15.83 15.47
C VAL A 184 2.40 14.63 15.00
N SER A 185 2.77 13.45 15.49
CA SER A 185 2.03 12.22 15.18
C SER A 185 0.61 12.29 15.73
N ILE A 186 -0.36 11.82 14.96
CA ILE A 186 -1.79 11.85 15.31
C ILE A 186 -2.09 11.10 16.61
N ASP A 187 -1.32 10.04 16.86
CA ASP A 187 -1.45 9.27 18.10
C ASP A 187 -1.01 10.06 19.34
N THR A 188 -0.14 11.07 19.23
CA THR A 188 0.48 11.70 20.41
C THR A 188 -0.59 12.37 21.30
N PRO A 189 -0.59 12.13 22.63
CA PRO A 189 -1.50 12.83 23.53
C PRO A 189 -1.18 14.33 23.59
N ILE A 190 -2.17 15.16 23.24
CA ILE A 190 -2.08 16.62 23.24
C ILE A 190 -2.85 17.15 24.44
N THR A 191 -2.21 18.01 25.22
CA THR A 191 -2.82 18.76 26.31
C THR A 191 -3.09 20.20 25.85
N ILE A 192 -4.35 20.59 25.91
CA ILE A 192 -4.79 21.96 25.67
C ILE A 192 -4.60 22.76 26.97
N LEU A 193 -3.80 23.82 26.92
CA LEU A 193 -3.63 24.75 28.03
C LEU A 193 -4.68 25.87 27.91
N VAL A 194 -5.64 25.85 28.81
CA VAL A 194 -6.77 26.79 28.84
C VAL A 194 -6.57 27.75 29.99
N SER A 195 -6.71 29.05 29.74
CA SER A 195 -6.69 30.04 30.81
C SER A 195 -7.97 29.95 31.63
N SER A 196 -7.84 29.98 32.95
CA SER A 196 -8.97 30.21 33.86
C SER A 196 -8.59 31.28 34.86
N ASN A 197 -9.55 32.20 35.09
CA ASN A 197 -9.46 33.23 36.10
C ASN A 197 -9.80 32.69 37.50
N ASN A 198 -10.46 31.53 37.58
CA ASN A 198 -10.88 30.93 38.82
C ASN A 198 -10.10 29.62 39.06
N ILE A 199 -8.87 29.75 39.53
CA ILE A 199 -8.16 28.58 40.05
C ILE A 199 -8.73 28.36 41.45
N ASP A 200 -9.76 27.53 41.55
CA ASP A 200 -10.09 26.84 42.79
C ASP A 200 -8.93 25.87 43.08
N LEU A 201 -7.79 26.43 43.52
CA LEU A 201 -6.88 25.67 44.36
C LEU A 201 -7.77 25.18 45.51
N PRO A 202 -7.81 23.88 45.85
CA PRO A 202 -8.46 23.46 47.08
C PRO A 202 -7.83 24.31 48.17
N SER A 203 -8.60 25.27 48.67
CA SER A 203 -8.15 26.13 49.76
C SER A 203 -7.78 25.13 50.84
N SER A 204 -6.61 25.27 51.48
CA SER A 204 -6.16 24.33 52.51
C SER A 204 -7.24 23.99 53.55
N ASN A 205 -8.23 24.88 53.72
CA ASN A 205 -9.46 24.69 54.46
C ASN A 205 -10.34 23.49 54.09
N THR A 206 -10.32 22.96 52.86
CA THR A 206 -11.14 21.79 52.48
C THR A 206 -10.44 20.48 52.79
N LEU A 207 -9.10 20.44 52.71
CA LEU A 207 -8.32 19.26 53.08
C LEU A 207 -8.44 18.96 54.58
N ASP A 208 -8.37 19.99 55.42
CA ASP A 208 -8.53 19.83 56.88
C ASP A 208 -9.89 19.20 57.25
N SER A 209 -10.95 19.53 56.50
CA SER A 209 -12.30 19.01 56.74
C SER A 209 -12.51 17.54 56.34
N GLU A 210 -11.80 17.05 55.33
CA GLU A 210 -11.88 15.65 54.90
C GLU A 210 -11.01 14.74 55.76
N TRP A 211 -9.86 15.22 56.24
CA TRP A 211 -9.00 14.49 57.17
C TRP A 211 -9.64 14.31 58.54
N ASP A 212 -10.29 15.34 59.10
CA ASP A 212 -11.03 15.21 60.37
C ASP A 212 -12.16 14.19 60.29
N LYS A 213 -12.88 14.17 59.15
CA LYS A 213 -13.92 13.18 58.91
C LYS A 213 -13.35 11.77 58.82
N PHE A 214 -12.24 11.58 58.11
CA PHE A 214 -11.54 10.30 57.99
C PHE A 214 -10.95 9.81 59.32
N LEU A 215 -10.40 10.71 60.14
CA LEU A 215 -9.92 10.38 61.49
C LEU A 215 -11.08 9.98 62.42
N SER A 216 -12.24 10.64 62.33
CA SER A 216 -13.41 10.26 63.13
C SER A 216 -13.94 8.87 62.77
N ASP A 217 -13.95 8.54 61.47
CA ASP A 217 -14.44 7.26 60.96
C ASP A 217 -13.45 6.11 61.25
N SER A 218 -12.15 6.42 61.22
CA SER A 218 -11.06 5.50 61.59
C SER A 218 -11.04 5.18 63.09
N LEU A 219 -11.28 6.18 63.94
CA LEU A 219 -11.34 6.01 65.40
C LEU A 219 -12.64 5.33 65.88
N ALA A 220 -13.64 5.21 65.00
CA ALA A 220 -14.87 4.47 65.28
C ALA A 220 -14.73 2.94 65.12
N VAL A 221 -13.56 2.44 64.65
CA VAL A 221 -13.30 1.00 64.45
C VAL A 221 -12.42 0.43 65.57
N ASP A 222 -12.82 0.65 66.83
CA ASP A 222 -12.27 -0.11 67.96
C ASP A 222 -13.21 -1.27 68.34
N SER A 223 -13.36 -2.20 67.40
CA SER A 223 -13.83 -3.57 67.69
C SER A 223 -13.54 -4.51 66.52
N LEU A 224 -12.26 -4.82 66.27
CA LEU A 224 -11.89 -5.96 65.43
C LEU A 224 -12.11 -7.27 66.23
N PRO A 225 -12.85 -8.26 65.71
CA PRO A 225 -12.94 -9.58 66.33
C PRO A 225 -11.62 -10.34 66.15
N LYS A 226 -11.13 -10.96 67.23
CA LYS A 226 -9.91 -11.80 67.27
C LYS A 226 -9.86 -12.78 66.09
N ALA A 227 -8.83 -12.66 65.26
CA ALA A 227 -8.51 -13.61 64.20
C ALA A 227 -8.20 -15.00 64.80
N LYS A 228 -9.00 -16.00 64.42
CA LYS A 228 -8.81 -17.40 64.78
C LYS A 228 -7.73 -17.99 63.86
N LYS A 229 -6.61 -18.40 64.46
CA LYS A 229 -5.47 -19.05 63.82
C LYS A 229 -5.93 -20.33 63.09
N GLN A 230 -5.87 -20.34 61.76
CA GLN A 230 -6.05 -21.57 60.98
C GLN A 230 -4.69 -22.20 60.71
N GLU A 231 -4.56 -23.44 61.18
CA GLU A 231 -3.40 -24.31 61.05
C GLU A 231 -3.44 -24.96 59.66
N LYS A 232 -2.37 -24.74 58.89
CA LYS A 232 -2.19 -25.22 57.52
C LYS A 232 -1.94 -26.73 57.55
N LYS A 233 -2.92 -27.52 57.08
CA LYS A 233 -2.78 -28.95 56.85
C LYS A 233 -2.39 -29.15 55.39
N GLU A 234 -1.16 -29.60 55.15
CA GLU A 234 -0.66 -29.94 53.81
C GLU A 234 -1.31 -31.25 53.35
N GLU A 235 -2.01 -31.20 52.22
CA GLU A 235 -2.52 -32.39 51.51
C GLU A 235 -1.46 -32.90 50.51
N PRO A 236 -1.24 -34.22 50.40
CA PRO A 236 -0.28 -34.80 49.46
C PRO A 236 -0.66 -34.57 48.00
N VAL A 237 0.33 -34.19 47.19
CA VAL A 237 0.19 -34.01 45.73
C VAL A 237 0.03 -35.39 45.08
N GLU A 238 -1.16 -35.69 44.56
CA GLU A 238 -1.37 -36.84 43.66
C GLU A 238 -0.61 -36.62 42.34
N PRO A 239 0.05 -37.65 41.78
CA PRO A 239 0.73 -37.51 40.50
C PRO A 239 -0.28 -37.38 39.36
N MET A 240 -0.04 -36.37 38.52
CA MET A 240 -0.79 -35.97 37.33
C MET A 240 -1.07 -37.14 36.38
N ASP A 241 -2.35 -37.35 36.04
CA ASP A 241 -2.80 -38.32 35.02
C ASP A 241 -2.42 -37.80 33.61
N GLU A 242 -1.82 -38.68 32.80
CA GLU A 242 -1.20 -38.39 31.50
C GLU A 242 -2.21 -38.27 30.34
N ASN A 243 -3.52 -38.31 30.63
CA ASN A 243 -4.57 -38.36 29.61
C ASN A 243 -5.26 -37.03 29.26
N GLU A 244 -4.91 -35.89 29.86
CA GLU A 244 -5.51 -34.58 29.53
C GLU A 244 -4.69 -33.77 28.51
N ARG A 245 -4.13 -34.46 27.51
CA ARG A 245 -3.22 -33.86 26.52
C ARG A 245 -3.92 -33.50 25.21
N TRP A 246 -4.97 -32.68 25.22
CA TRP A 246 -5.56 -32.09 24.00
C TRP A 246 -6.65 -31.07 24.33
N TRP A 247 -6.34 -29.77 24.41
CA TRP A 247 -6.80 -28.66 23.54
C TRP A 247 -5.83 -27.49 23.67
#